data_AF-A0A225UBX0-F1
#
_entry.id   AF-A0A225UBX0-F1
#
_cell.length_a   1.000
_cell.length_b   1.000
_cell.length_c   1.000
_cell.angle_alpha   90.00
_cell.angle_beta   90.00
_cell.angle_gamma   90.00
#
_symmetry.space_group_name_H-M   'P 1'
#
loop_
_entity.id
_entity.type
_entity.pdbx_description
1 polymer ?
#
loop_
_entity_poly.entity_id
_entity_poly.type
_entity_poly.pdbx_seq_one_letter_code
_entity_poly.pdbx_strand_id
1 'polypeptide(L)'
;PENVFTLLSLDKGGASLLANPQLRTWIQYAKRYKKNNPFTTKLTLFDALKAHYRDRVLVKMVNSATVSGSKRDILYADYVLNGLLDKWTREDRPLLKVLKKLYQTPQNEEAVKLAYKAKLLELASK
;
A
#
# COMPACT_ATOMS: atom_id res chain seq x y z
N PRO A 1 18.26 4.44 -0.90
CA PRO A 1 17.12 3.83 -1.64
C PRO A 1 16.01 4.82 -2.01
N GLU A 2 15.60 5.71 -1.10
CA GLU A 2 14.59 6.75 -1.35
C GLU A 2 14.96 7.66 -2.54
N ASN A 3 16.26 7.95 -2.72
CA ASN A 3 16.77 8.70 -3.88
C ASN A 3 16.35 8.08 -5.22
N VAL A 4 16.26 6.74 -5.31
CA VAL A 4 15.86 6.04 -6.54
C VAL A 4 14.36 6.15 -6.80
N PHE A 5 13.54 6.27 -5.75
CA PHE A 5 12.09 6.47 -5.91
C PHE A 5 11.80 7.82 -6.60
N THR A 6 12.46 8.87 -6.11
CA THR A 6 12.35 10.23 -6.68
C THR A 6 13.03 10.31 -8.05
N LEU A 7 14.18 9.64 -8.25
CA LEU A 7 14.86 9.58 -9.55
C LEU A 7 13.95 9.01 -10.64
N LEU A 8 13.12 8.02 -10.30
CA LEU A 8 12.15 7.42 -11.20
C LEU A 8 10.84 8.24 -11.31
N SER A 9 10.81 9.44 -10.75
CA SER A 9 9.65 10.34 -10.68
C SER A 9 8.40 9.68 -10.07
N LEU A 10 8.60 8.68 -9.20
CA LEU A 10 7.52 7.97 -8.53
C LEU A 10 6.94 8.82 -7.39
N ASP A 11 7.59 9.88 -6.93
CA ASP A 11 7.02 10.86 -5.99
C ASP A 11 5.89 11.72 -6.61
N LYS A 12 5.77 11.72 -7.95
CA LYS A 12 4.81 12.54 -8.70
C LYS A 12 3.66 11.75 -9.33
N GLY A 13 3.66 10.42 -9.19
CA GLY A 13 2.68 9.54 -9.83
C GLY A 13 1.25 9.62 -9.25
N GLY A 14 1.08 10.12 -8.03
CA GLY A 14 -0.26 10.31 -7.45
C GLY A 14 -1.11 9.02 -7.46
N ALA A 15 -2.40 9.13 -7.78
CA ALA A 15 -3.31 7.97 -7.74
C ALA A 15 -3.01 6.90 -8.81
N SER A 16 -2.41 7.27 -9.95
CA SER A 16 -2.09 6.33 -11.04
C SER A 16 -0.74 5.64 -10.89
N LEU A 17 -0.02 5.91 -9.79
CA LEU A 17 1.34 5.42 -9.58
C LEU A 17 1.48 3.90 -9.68
N LEU A 18 0.50 3.12 -9.21
CA LEU A 18 0.60 1.66 -9.24
C LEU A 18 0.62 1.11 -10.66
N ALA A 19 0.04 1.84 -11.62
CA ALA A 19 0.09 1.51 -13.03
C ALA A 19 1.41 1.96 -13.70
N ASN A 20 2.19 2.84 -13.07
CA ASN A 20 3.42 3.39 -13.64
C ASN A 20 4.45 2.26 -13.84
N PRO A 21 4.94 2.04 -15.08
CA PRO A 21 5.89 0.97 -15.37
C PRO A 21 7.21 1.10 -14.59
N GLN A 22 7.63 2.33 -14.24
CA GLN A 22 8.84 2.58 -13.46
C GLN A 22 8.74 2.02 -12.03
N LEU A 23 7.54 1.77 -11.51
CA LEU A 23 7.36 1.14 -10.21
C LEU A 23 7.96 -0.28 -10.19
N ARG A 24 7.83 -1.01 -11.30
CA ARG A 24 8.45 -2.34 -11.43
C ARG A 24 9.98 -2.25 -11.38
N THR A 25 10.56 -1.21 -11.97
CA THR A 25 12.01 -0.93 -11.90
C THR A 25 12.43 -0.70 -10.46
N TRP A 26 11.71 0.16 -9.74
CA TRP A 26 11.98 0.44 -8.33
C TRP A 26 11.87 -0.79 -7.44
N ILE A 27 10.82 -1.62 -7.61
CA ILE A 27 10.64 -2.86 -6.82
C ILE A 27 11.82 -3.82 -7.03
N GLN A 28 12.30 -3.98 -8.27
CA GLN A 28 13.45 -4.83 -8.55
C GLN A 28 14.73 -4.28 -7.92
N TYR A 29 14.95 -2.98 -8.00
CA TYR A 29 16.04 -2.30 -7.31
C TYR A 29 15.96 -2.54 -5.80
N ALA A 30 14.80 -2.32 -5.18
CA ALA A 30 14.60 -2.49 -3.75
C ALA A 30 14.91 -3.93 -3.30
N LYS A 31 14.42 -4.93 -4.05
CA LYS A 31 14.74 -6.35 -3.79
C LYS A 31 16.24 -6.63 -3.83
N ARG A 32 16.95 -6.14 -4.86
CA ARG A 32 18.40 -6.30 -4.98
C ARG A 32 19.16 -5.57 -3.87
N TYR A 33 18.74 -4.35 -3.54
CA TYR A 33 19.33 -3.57 -2.45
C TYR A 33 19.21 -4.29 -1.12
N LYS A 34 18.00 -4.81 -0.79
CA LYS A 34 17.77 -5.55 0.45
C LYS A 34 18.62 -6.83 0.53
N LYS A 35 18.77 -7.56 -0.59
CA LYS A 35 19.63 -8.75 -0.66
C LYS A 35 21.09 -8.43 -0.31
N ASN A 36 21.59 -7.29 -0.77
CA ASN A 36 22.97 -6.87 -0.54
C ASN A 36 23.16 -6.12 0.79
N ASN A 37 22.07 -5.72 1.46
CA ASN A 37 22.08 -4.95 2.69
C ASN A 37 21.09 -5.57 3.69
N PRO A 38 21.42 -6.73 4.29
CA PRO A 38 20.47 -7.58 5.01
C PRO A 38 19.81 -6.91 6.23
N PHE A 39 20.47 -5.92 6.83
CA PHE A 39 19.92 -5.15 7.96
C PHE A 39 18.89 -4.09 7.54
N THR A 40 18.57 -3.96 6.24
CA THR A 40 17.57 -3.01 5.76
C THR A 40 16.15 -3.52 6.01
N THR A 41 15.48 -2.94 7.02
CA THR A 41 14.11 -3.34 7.41
C THR A 41 13.01 -2.50 6.75
N LYS A 42 13.28 -1.25 6.37
CA LYS A 42 12.28 -0.27 5.90
C LYS A 42 12.18 -0.14 4.37
N LEU A 43 12.35 -1.25 3.64
CA LEU A 43 12.39 -1.23 2.17
C LEU A 43 11.17 -1.87 1.52
N THR A 44 10.01 -1.77 2.16
CA THR A 44 8.76 -2.26 1.58
C THR A 44 8.18 -1.24 0.60
N LEU A 45 7.30 -1.71 -0.30
CA LEU A 45 6.55 -0.82 -1.18
C LEU A 45 5.71 0.17 -0.38
N PHE A 46 5.08 -0.29 0.70
CA PHE A 46 4.29 0.57 1.57
C PHE A 46 5.12 1.67 2.22
N ASP A 47 6.30 1.35 2.77
CA ASP A 47 7.18 2.33 3.42
C ASP A 47 7.62 3.42 2.45
N ALA A 48 8.06 3.03 1.24
CA ALA A 48 8.47 3.97 0.21
C ALA A 48 7.32 4.89 -0.21
N LEU A 49 6.13 4.33 -0.45
CA LEU A 49 4.96 5.14 -0.77
C LEU A 49 4.59 6.05 0.40
N LYS A 50 4.69 5.58 1.64
CA LYS A 50 4.35 6.35 2.83
C LYS A 50 5.29 7.52 3.08
N ALA A 51 6.55 7.42 2.66
CA ALA A 51 7.53 8.51 2.71
C ALA A 51 7.15 9.69 1.80
N HIS A 52 6.47 9.43 0.68
CA HIS A 52 6.10 10.46 -0.30
C HIS A 52 4.61 10.84 -0.32
N TYR A 53 3.74 9.96 0.20
CA TYR A 53 2.30 10.10 0.08
C TYR A 53 1.54 10.00 1.41
N ARG A 54 0.54 10.86 1.55
CA ARG A 54 -0.43 10.82 2.66
C ARG A 54 -1.40 9.64 2.47
N ASP A 55 -1.94 9.12 3.57
CA ASP A 55 -2.86 7.96 3.55
C ASP A 55 -4.01 8.14 2.55
N ARG A 56 -4.55 9.37 2.42
CA ARG A 56 -5.63 9.68 1.46
C ARG A 56 -5.26 9.39 0.00
N VAL A 57 -3.99 9.56 -0.38
CA VAL A 57 -3.51 9.31 -1.74
C VAL A 57 -3.27 7.82 -1.94
N LEU A 58 -2.72 7.14 -0.92
CA LEU A 58 -2.54 5.68 -0.93
C LEU A 58 -3.88 4.96 -1.10
N VAL A 59 -4.95 5.42 -0.44
CA VAL A 59 -6.29 4.87 -0.64
C VAL A 59 -6.77 5.08 -2.08
N LYS A 60 -6.56 6.27 -2.66
CA LYS A 60 -6.91 6.51 -4.07
C LYS A 60 -6.14 5.59 -5.01
N MET A 61 -4.85 5.33 -4.76
CA MET A 61 -4.06 4.38 -5.54
C MET A 61 -4.66 2.97 -5.52
N VAL A 62 -5.04 2.48 -4.33
CA VAL A 62 -5.69 1.17 -4.17
C VAL A 62 -6.98 1.11 -4.97
N ASN A 63 -7.84 2.14 -4.85
CA ASN A 63 -9.11 2.19 -5.57
C ASN A 63 -8.91 2.26 -7.10
N SER A 64 -7.95 3.06 -7.59
CA SER A 64 -7.67 3.18 -9.03
C SER A 64 -7.17 1.87 -9.65
N ALA A 65 -6.34 1.11 -8.93
CA ALA A 65 -5.84 -0.17 -9.42
C ALA A 65 -6.93 -1.23 -9.59
N THR A 66 -7.99 -1.21 -8.76
CA THR A 66 -9.14 -2.12 -8.94
C THR A 66 -9.93 -1.84 -10.22
N VAL A 67 -9.83 -0.64 -10.78
CA VAL A 67 -10.49 -0.26 -12.04
C VAL A 67 -9.66 -0.67 -13.27
N SER A 68 -8.33 -0.75 -13.15
CA SER A 68 -7.47 -1.03 -14.32
C SER A 68 -7.53 -2.48 -14.82
N GLY A 69 -8.04 -3.42 -14.00
CA GLY A 69 -8.13 -4.84 -14.34
C GLY A 69 -6.78 -5.56 -14.50
N SER A 70 -5.66 -4.85 -14.32
CA SER A 70 -4.31 -5.42 -14.40
C SER A 70 -3.99 -6.23 -13.16
N LYS A 71 -3.70 -7.53 -13.33
CA LYS A 71 -3.30 -8.43 -12.22
C LYS A 71 -2.12 -7.87 -11.41
N ARG A 72 -1.18 -7.20 -12.07
CA ARG A 72 -0.02 -6.58 -11.42
C ARG A 72 -0.46 -5.41 -10.53
N ASP A 73 -1.31 -4.54 -11.05
CA ASP A 73 -1.73 -3.33 -10.33
C ASP A 73 -2.58 -3.70 -9.13
N ILE A 74 -3.46 -4.70 -9.28
CA ILE A 74 -4.25 -5.30 -8.19
C ILE A 74 -3.32 -5.85 -7.11
N LEU A 75 -2.30 -6.64 -7.49
CA LEU A 75 -1.32 -7.16 -6.53
C LEU A 75 -0.63 -6.03 -5.76
N TYR A 76 -0.21 -4.95 -6.44
CA TYR A 76 0.40 -3.81 -5.76
C TYR A 76 -0.59 -3.08 -4.84
N ALA A 77 -1.86 -2.97 -5.25
CA ALA A 77 -2.92 -2.41 -4.43
C ALA A 77 -3.13 -3.23 -3.15
N ASP A 78 -3.13 -4.56 -3.23
CA ASP A 78 -3.25 -5.44 -2.07
C ASP A 78 -2.10 -5.24 -1.07
N TYR A 79 -0.85 -5.10 -1.56
CA TYR A 79 0.29 -4.79 -0.70
C TYR A 79 0.13 -3.43 0.00
N VAL A 80 -0.34 -2.41 -0.71
CA VAL A 80 -0.55 -1.07 -0.14
C VAL A 80 -1.70 -1.06 0.86
N LEU A 81 -2.81 -1.74 0.54
CA LEU A 81 -3.95 -1.90 1.42
C LEU A 81 -3.54 -2.59 2.72
N ASN A 82 -2.82 -3.71 2.64
CA ASN A 82 -2.34 -4.42 3.82
C ASN A 82 -1.47 -3.53 4.72
N GLY A 83 -0.56 -2.74 4.14
CA GLY A 83 0.23 -1.78 4.91
C GLY A 83 -0.60 -0.69 5.58
N LEU A 84 -1.65 -0.17 4.91
CA LEU A 84 -2.59 0.77 5.51
C LEU A 84 -3.36 0.15 6.68
N LEU A 85 -3.84 -1.09 6.52
CA LEU A 85 -4.55 -1.81 7.58
C LEU A 85 -3.63 -2.03 8.77
N ASP A 86 -2.43 -2.58 8.57
CA ASP A 86 -1.47 -2.83 9.65
C ASP A 86 -1.13 -1.55 10.42
N LYS A 87 -0.96 -0.43 9.71
CA LYS A 87 -0.75 0.89 10.32
C LYS A 87 -1.95 1.32 11.17
N TRP A 88 -3.16 1.26 10.62
CA TRP A 88 -4.35 1.73 11.32
C TRP A 88 -4.74 0.85 12.50
N THR A 89 -4.48 -0.45 12.44
CA THR A 89 -4.69 -1.34 13.57
C THR A 89 -3.70 -1.07 14.70
N ARG A 90 -2.43 -0.78 14.38
CA ARG A 90 -1.45 -0.30 15.37
C ARG A 90 -1.80 1.05 15.99
N GLU A 91 -2.53 1.90 15.26
CA GLU A 91 -3.04 3.19 15.74
C GLU A 91 -4.39 3.06 16.49
N ASP A 92 -4.87 1.84 16.75
CA ASP A 92 -6.18 1.52 17.34
C ASP A 92 -7.33 2.35 16.72
N ARG A 93 -7.33 2.47 15.39
CA ARG A 93 -8.37 3.26 14.72
C ARG A 93 -9.71 2.52 14.77
N PRO A 94 -10.80 3.22 15.12
CA PRO A 94 -12.13 2.63 15.02
C PRO A 94 -12.43 2.18 13.59
N LEU A 95 -12.96 0.95 13.45
CA LEU A 95 -13.31 0.34 12.17
C LEU A 95 -14.13 1.29 11.28
N LEU A 96 -15.11 1.99 11.84
CA LEU A 96 -15.93 2.96 11.10
C LEU A 96 -15.12 4.11 10.47
N LYS A 97 -14.04 4.58 11.13
CA LYS A 97 -13.15 5.62 10.58
C LYS A 97 -12.24 5.09 9.48
N VAL A 98 -11.79 3.83 9.59
CA VAL A 98 -11.00 3.13 8.55
C VAL A 98 -11.85 2.93 7.30
N LEU A 99 -13.04 2.38 7.51
CA LEU A 99 -14.07 2.15 6.51
C LEU A 99 -14.41 3.46 5.77
N LYS A 100 -14.78 4.54 6.48
CA LYS A 100 -15.06 5.85 5.86
C LYS A 100 -13.93 6.40 4.98
N LYS A 101 -12.66 6.05 5.29
CA LYS A 101 -11.51 6.45 4.46
C LYS A 101 -11.36 5.60 3.21
N LEU A 102 -11.60 4.29 3.31
CA LEU A 102 -11.43 3.31 2.22
C LEU A 102 -12.57 3.36 1.19
N TYR A 103 -13.75 3.84 1.57
CA TYR A 103 -14.94 3.81 0.72
C TYR A 103 -14.92 4.81 -0.43
N GLN A 104 -14.86 4.28 -1.66
CA GLN A 104 -15.29 4.96 -2.90
C GLN A 104 -16.00 4.03 -3.90
N THR A 105 -16.08 2.69 -3.67
CA THR A 105 -16.82 1.73 -4.51
C THR A 105 -17.43 0.57 -3.69
N PRO A 106 -18.61 0.02 -4.07
CA PRO A 106 -19.29 -1.06 -3.34
C PRO A 106 -18.57 -2.42 -3.39
N GLN A 107 -17.92 -2.78 -4.50
CA GLN A 107 -17.27 -4.10 -4.64
C GLN A 107 -16.09 -4.32 -3.67
N ASN A 108 -15.45 -3.25 -3.17
CA ASN A 108 -14.33 -3.35 -2.25
C ASN A 108 -14.79 -3.40 -0.77
N GLU A 109 -16.07 -3.18 -0.48
CA GLU A 109 -16.56 -2.99 0.89
C GLU A 109 -16.53 -4.26 1.74
N GLU A 110 -17.02 -5.38 1.22
CA GLU A 110 -17.15 -6.62 1.98
C GLU A 110 -15.80 -7.30 2.22
N ALA A 111 -14.95 -7.36 1.19
CA ALA A 111 -13.61 -7.94 1.28
C ALA A 111 -12.71 -7.16 2.25
N VAL A 112 -12.76 -5.82 2.21
CA VAL A 112 -12.00 -4.96 3.12
C VAL A 112 -12.50 -5.09 4.56
N LYS A 113 -13.83 -5.16 4.78
CA LYS A 113 -14.41 -5.41 6.10
C LYS A 113 -13.93 -6.73 6.69
N LEU A 114 -13.92 -7.80 5.89
CA LEU A 114 -13.49 -9.12 6.34
C LEU A 114 -12.00 -9.13 6.70
N ALA A 115 -11.14 -8.56 5.83
CA ALA A 115 -9.70 -8.48 6.06
C ALA A 115 -9.35 -7.66 7.32
N TYR A 116 -10.04 -6.54 7.57
CA TYR A 116 -9.79 -5.75 8.76
C TYR A 116 -10.22 -6.46 10.05
N LYS A 117 -11.39 -7.10 10.06
CA LYS A 117 -11.87 -7.88 11.21
C LYS A 117 -10.90 -9.02 11.54
N ALA A 118 -10.40 -9.74 10.53
CA ALA A 118 -9.43 -10.81 10.72
C ALA A 118 -8.13 -10.29 11.40
N LYS A 119 -7.59 -9.15 10.95
CA LYS A 119 -6.40 -8.53 11.56
C LYS A 119 -6.61 -8.10 13.01
N LEU A 120 -7.80 -7.59 13.35
CA LEU A 120 -8.13 -7.27 14.75
C LEU A 120 -8.14 -8.51 15.64
N LEU A 121 -8.71 -9.62 15.15
CA LEU A 121 -8.75 -10.89 15.88
C LEU A 121 -7.34 -11.46 16.09
N GLU A 122 -6.48 -11.42 15.07
CA GLU A 122 -5.07 -11.84 15.19
C GLU A 122 -4.32 -11.04 16.26
N LEU A 123 -4.55 -9.72 16.34
CA LEU A 123 -3.91 -8.88 17.35
C LEU A 123 -4.44 -9.13 18.76
N ALA A 124 -5.72 -9.44 18.92
CA ALA A 124 -6.32 -9.76 20.21
C ALA A 124 -5.92 -11.15 20.74
N SER A 125 -5.41 -12.03 19.87
CA SER A 125 -4.98 -13.39 20.21
C SER A 125 -3.50 -13.50 20.65
N LYS A 126 -2.78 -12.38 20.64
CA LYS A 126 -1.38 -12.27 21.10
C LYS A 126 -1.31 -11.59 22.46
#